data_AF-A0A9D2S0Z3-F1
#
_entry.id   AF-A0A9D2S0Z3-F1
#
_cell.length_a   1.000
_cell.length_b   1.000
_cell.length_c   1.000
_cell.angle_alpha   90.00
_cell.angle_beta   90.00
_cell.angle_gamma   90.00
#
_symmetry.space_group_name_H-M   'P 1'
#
loop_
_entity.id
_entity.type
_entity.pdbx_description
1 polymer ?
#
loop_
_entity_poly.entity_id
_entity_poly.type
_entity_poly.pdbx_seq_one_letter_code
_entity_poly.pdbx_strand_id
1 'polypeptide(L)' 'MPDPSKMDMEAKLYFNSLPPILQEQLMQSTAELNTKEDLMRYCANALGRDAASAQN' A
#
# COMPACT_ATOMS: atom_id res chain seq x y z
N MET A 1 -9.86 -15.71 4.67
CA MET A 1 -8.80 -15.02 5.41
C MET A 1 -7.55 -15.15 4.56
N PRO A 2 -6.95 -14.07 4.04
CA PRO A 2 -5.78 -14.19 3.19
C PRO A 2 -4.63 -14.82 3.98
N ASP A 3 -4.12 -15.96 3.49
CA ASP A 3 -3.07 -16.73 4.15
C ASP A 3 -1.79 -15.89 4.27
N PRO A 4 -1.22 -15.70 5.48
CA PRO A 4 0.03 -14.97 5.69
C PRO A 4 1.24 -15.65 5.03
N SER A 5 1.07 -16.88 4.53
CA SER A 5 2.00 -17.65 3.69
C SER A 5 2.06 -17.19 2.23
N LYS A 6 1.06 -16.43 1.76
CA LYS A 6 1.05 -15.86 0.41
C LYS A 6 1.48 -14.40 0.33
N MET A 7 1.71 -13.76 1.48
CA MET A 7 2.20 -12.39 1.52
C MET A 7 3.72 -12.37 1.50
N ASP A 8 4.29 -11.85 0.42
CA ASP A 8 5.74 -11.77 0.23
C ASP A 8 6.42 -11.09 1.42
N MET A 9 7.55 -11.65 1.86
CA MET A 9 8.36 -11.05 2.92
C MET A 9 8.75 -9.61 2.56
N GLU A 10 9.01 -9.35 1.28
CA GLU A 10 9.25 -8.01 0.76
C GLU A 10 8.03 -7.09 0.86
N ALA A 11 6.80 -7.61 0.68
CA ALA A 11 5.58 -6.83 0.84
C ALA A 11 5.43 -6.38 2.30
N LYS A 12 5.69 -7.28 3.26
CA LYS A 12 5.68 -6.95 4.69
C LYS A 12 6.72 -5.89 5.03
N LEU A 13 7.96 -6.04 4.55
CA LEU A 13 9.02 -5.06 4.77
C LEU A 13 8.68 -3.70 4.16
N TYR A 14 8.15 -3.69 2.92
CA TYR A 14 7.73 -2.46 2.26
C TYR A 14 6.60 -1.78 3.04
N PHE A 15 5.54 -2.52 3.40
CA PHE A 15 4.45 -2.00 4.23
C PHE A 15 4.96 -1.36 5.53
N ASN A 16 5.85 -2.04 6.26
CA ASN A 16 6.42 -1.51 7.51
C ASN A 16 7.29 -0.26 7.29
N SER A 17 7.86 -0.08 6.10
CA SER A 17 8.64 1.12 5.76
C SER A 17 7.77 2.31 5.34
N LEU A 18 6.49 2.10 5.03
CA LEU A 18 5.58 3.16 4.64
C LEU A 18 5.18 4.04 5.84
N PRO A 19 4.86 5.32 5.60
CA PRO A 19 4.31 6.19 6.64
C PRO A 19 2.97 5.66 7.16
N PRO A 20 2.64 5.93 8.44
CA PRO A 20 1.47 5.35 9.11
C PRO A 20 0.17 5.68 8.37
N ILE A 21 0.04 6.88 7.80
CA ILE A 21 -1.12 7.27 7.01
C ILE A 21 -1.35 6.39 5.77
N LEU A 22 -0.28 5.92 5.12
CA LEU A 22 -0.39 5.00 3.99
C LEU A 22 -0.69 3.58 4.48
N GLN A 23 -0.10 3.16 5.59
CA GLN A 23 -0.43 1.87 6.22
C GLN A 23 -1.92 1.79 6.57
N GLU A 24 -2.47 2.83 7.19
CA GLU A 24 -3.89 2.92 7.52
C GLU A 24 -4.77 2.89 6.26
N GLN A 25 -4.42 3.65 5.22
CA GLN A 25 -5.14 3.62 3.95
C GLN A 25 -5.10 2.24 3.28
N LEU A 26 -3.96 1.56 3.33
CA LEU A 26 -3.79 0.21 2.79
C LEU A 26 -4.62 -0.82 3.60
N MET A 27 -4.69 -0.66 4.93
CA MET A 27 -5.53 -1.51 5.80
C MET A 27 -7.02 -1.25 5.63
N GLN A 28 -7.43 -0.01 5.31
CA GLN A 28 -8.82 0.33 4.99
C GLN A 28 -9.20 -0.03 3.55
N SER A 29 -8.21 -0.20 2.67
CA SER A 29 -8.44 -0.62 1.31
C SER A 29 -8.92 -2.07 1.27
N THR A 30 -9.98 -2.33 0.51
CA THR A 30 -10.44 -3.70 0.22
C THR A 30 -9.58 -4.39 -0.84
N ALA A 31 -8.48 -3.77 -1.25
CA ALA A 31 -7.58 -4.32 -2.26
C ALA A 31 -6.78 -5.49 -1.68
N GLU A 32 -6.68 -6.56 -2.47
CA GLU A 32 -5.88 -7.76 -2.14
C GLU A 32 -4.39 -7.48 -2.38
N LEU A 33 -3.79 -6.69 -1.48
CA LEU A 33 -2.39 -6.26 -1.55
C LEU A 33 -1.47 -7.36 -1.00
N ASN A 34 -1.28 -8.40 -1.79
CA ASN A 34 -0.52 -9.59 -1.39
C ASN A 34 0.97 -9.48 -1.72
N THR A 35 1.34 -8.64 -2.70
CA THR A 35 2.73 -8.50 -3.16
C THR A 35 3.28 -7.08 -2.97
N LYS A 36 4.60 -6.96 -3.01
CA LYS A 36 5.31 -5.69 -2.98
C LYS A 36 4.92 -4.80 -4.17
N GLU A 37 4.70 -5.38 -5.34
CA GLU A 37 4.23 -4.65 -6.52
C GLU A 37 2.83 -4.06 -6.32
N ASP A 38 1.91 -4.81 -5.72
CA ASP A 38 0.57 -4.31 -5.43
C ASP A 38 0.61 -3.11 -4.47
N LEU A 39 1.43 -3.21 -3.41
CA LEU A 39 1.67 -2.11 -2.48
C LEU A 39 2.32 -0.91 -3.17
N MET A 40 3.32 -1.12 -4.03
CA MET A 40 3.96 -0.06 -4.79
C MET A 40 2.99 0.63 -5.75
N ARG A 41 2.16 -0.14 -6.46
CA ARG A 41 1.13 0.41 -7.35
C ARG A 41 0.10 1.20 -6.57
N TYR A 42 -0.35 0.70 -5.43
CA TYR A 42 -1.28 1.43 -4.57
C TYR A 42 -0.66 2.72 -4.06
N CYS A 43 0.57 2.67 -3.53
CA CYS A 43 1.31 3.86 -3.12
C CYS A 43 1.50 4.84 -4.26
N ALA A 44 1.86 4.40 -5.47
CA ALA A 44 2.01 5.27 -6.63
C ALA A 44 0.70 5.97 -7.00
N ASN A 45 -0.43 5.27 -6.92
CA ASN A 45 -1.75 5.86 -7.17
C ASN A 45 -2.20 6.79 -6.02
N ALA A 46 -1.93 6.42 -4.76
CA ALA A 46 -2.28 7.22 -3.59
C ALA A 46 -1.44 8.51 -3.51
N LEU A 47 -0.12 8.39 -3.67
CA LEU A 47 0.81 9.53 -3.73
C LEU A 47 0.58 10.38 -4.99
N GLY A 48 0.23 9.76 -6.12
CA GLY A 48 -0.13 10.47 -7.34
C GLY A 48 -1.43 11.29 -7.20
N ARG A 49 -2.39 10.80 -6.41
CA ARG A 49 -3.61 11.57 -6.07
C ARG A 49 -3.34 12.71 -5.09
N ASP A 50 -2.47 12.51 -4.12
CA ASP A 50 -2.08 13.57 -3.16
C ASP A 50 -1.29 14.69 -3.87
N ALA A 51 -0.39 14.33 -4.79
CA ALA A 51 0.33 15.31 -5.63
C ALA A 51 -0.60 16.06 -6.60
N ALA A 52 -1.65 15.41 -7.13
CA ALA A 52 -2.66 16.05 -7.97
C ALA A 52 -3.67 16.89 -7.18
N SER A 53 -3.79 16.68 -5.86
CA SER A 53 -4.62 17.47 -4.95
C SER A 53 -3.93 18.73 -4.42
N ALA A 54 -2.63 18.92 -4.67
CA ALA A 54 -1.88 20.14 -4.33
C ALA A 54 -1.91 21.20 -5.45
N GLN A 55 -2.83 21.08 -6.41
CA GLN A 55 -3.13 22.10 -7.42
C GLN A 55 -4.61 22.49 -7.37
N ASN A 56 -5.00 23.26 -6.35
CA ASN A 56 -6.12 24.20 -6.47
C ASN A 56 -5.84 25.47 -5.68
#